data_AF-G5JBR3-F1
#
_entry.id   AF-G5JBR3-F1
#
_cell.length_a   1.000
_cell.length_b   1.000
_cell.length_c   1.000
_cell.angle_alpha   90.00
_cell.angle_beta   90.00
_cell.angle_gamma   90.00
#
_symmetry.space_group_name_H-M   'P 1'
#
loop_
_entity.id
_entity.type
_entity.pdbx_description
1 polymer ?
#
loop_
_entity_poly.entity_id
_entity_poly.type
_entity_poly.pdbx_seq_one_letter_code
_entity_poly.pdbx_strand_id
1 'polypeptide(L)'
;MEGLDYISGLTKASIRKLAEVEAIQLGLFDEVNLVEFESEDYPDERLMACRNPLIAAKNQKQREALLQIAEEQFELIIKAIKREKRALKGADKIALRVAKVLNKYKINKYYNLNITNLGFTYERKQDLIEQ
;
A
#
# COMPACT_ATOMS: atom_id res chain seq x y z
N MET A 1 -30.22 6.45 -25.61
CA MET A 1 -28.80 6.82 -25.52
C MET A 1 -28.41 6.78 -24.06
N GLU A 2 -28.18 5.58 -23.54
CA GLU A 2 -27.54 5.37 -22.23
C GLU A 2 -26.27 4.58 -22.55
N GLY A 3 -25.13 4.98 -21.99
CA GLY A 3 -23.85 4.27 -22.18
C GLY A 3 -22.83 4.90 -23.15
N LEU A 4 -22.94 6.19 -23.50
CA LEU A 4 -21.86 6.90 -24.21
C LEU A 4 -21.02 7.71 -23.22
N ASP A 5 -19.81 7.23 -22.92
CA ASP A 5 -18.77 8.01 -22.25
C ASP A 5 -17.90 8.71 -23.29
N TYR A 6 -17.58 9.99 -23.07
CA TYR A 6 -16.76 10.80 -23.96
C TYR A 6 -15.36 11.00 -23.39
N ILE A 7 -14.34 10.72 -24.21
CA ILE A 7 -12.95 11.09 -23.91
C ILE A 7 -12.68 12.43 -24.59
N SER A 8 -12.42 13.47 -23.79
CA SER A 8 -12.06 14.80 -24.29
C SER A 8 -10.56 15.04 -24.21
N GLY A 9 -9.97 15.57 -25.30
CA GLY A 9 -8.58 16.04 -25.31
C GLY A 9 -8.47 17.51 -24.89
N LEU A 10 -7.38 17.88 -24.23
CA LEU A 10 -7.08 19.27 -23.90
C LEU A 10 -6.28 19.94 -25.02
N THR A 11 -6.62 21.20 -25.34
CA THR A 11 -5.81 22.01 -26.27
C THR A 11 -4.49 22.45 -25.63
N LYS A 12 -3.49 22.81 -26.44
CA LYS A 12 -2.21 23.36 -25.97
C LYS A 12 -2.39 24.57 -25.03
N ALA A 13 -3.33 25.45 -25.34
CA ALA A 13 -3.61 26.63 -24.51
C ALA A 13 -4.22 26.25 -23.15
N SER A 14 -5.11 25.26 -23.13
CA SER A 14 -5.71 24.75 -21.88
C SER A 14 -4.67 24.04 -21.01
N ILE A 15 -3.80 23.21 -21.61
CA ILE A 15 -2.69 22.54 -20.90
C ILE A 15 -1.75 23.58 -20.28
N ARG A 16 -1.40 24.65 -21.03
CA ARG A 16 -0.54 25.71 -20.51
C ARG A 16 -1.10 26.39 -19.27
N LYS A 17 -2.40 26.75 -19.29
CA LYS A 17 -3.07 27.35 -18.12
C LYS A 17 -3.03 26.43 -16.90
N LEU A 18 -3.20 25.12 -17.10
CA LEU A 18 -3.13 24.14 -16.02
C LEU A 18 -1.70 23.96 -15.48
N ALA A 19 -0.68 24.06 -16.33
CA ALA A 19 0.71 24.07 -15.89
C ALA A 19 1.07 25.33 -15.09
N GLU A 20 0.56 26.50 -15.50
CA GLU A 20 0.79 27.79 -14.81
C GLU A 20 0.20 27.83 -13.39
N VAL A 21 -0.92 27.13 -13.15
CA VAL A 21 -1.51 27.00 -11.81
C VAL A 21 -1.02 25.76 -11.04
N GLU A 22 0.06 25.11 -11.53
CA GLU A 22 0.65 23.91 -10.95
C GLU A 22 -0.34 22.74 -10.76
N ALA A 23 -1.44 22.72 -11.52
CA ALA A 23 -2.41 21.62 -11.52
C ALA A 23 -1.86 20.36 -12.23
N ILE A 24 -0.78 20.52 -13.00
CA ILE A 24 -0.10 19.43 -13.70
C ILE A 24 1.24 19.15 -13.01
N GLN A 25 1.46 17.90 -12.62
CA GLN A 25 2.76 17.44 -12.15
C GLN A 25 3.71 17.30 -13.35
N LEU A 26 4.45 18.37 -13.66
CA LEU A 26 5.32 18.43 -14.84
C LEU A 26 6.36 17.30 -14.89
N GLY A 27 6.88 16.87 -13.74
CA GLY A 27 7.83 15.75 -13.65
C GLY A 27 7.26 14.38 -14.08
N LEU A 28 5.95 14.27 -14.34
CA LEU A 28 5.36 13.06 -14.94
C LEU A 28 5.64 12.94 -16.44
N PHE A 29 6.03 14.03 -17.11
CA PHE A 29 6.28 14.09 -18.55
C PHE A 29 7.77 14.02 -18.92
N ASP A 30 8.65 13.88 -17.91
CA ASP A 30 10.11 13.84 -18.12
C ASP A 30 10.58 12.50 -18.71
N GLU A 31 9.81 11.42 -18.53
CA GLU A 31 10.10 10.07 -19.02
C GLU A 31 8.94 9.52 -19.86
N VAL A 32 9.24 8.71 -20.87
CA VAL A 32 8.20 7.90 -21.55
C VAL A 32 7.82 6.74 -20.64
N ASN A 33 6.65 6.85 -20.05
CA ASN A 33 6.17 5.98 -18.98
C ASN A 33 4.78 5.41 -19.26
N LEU A 34 4.25 5.62 -20.47
CA LEU A 34 3.02 4.99 -20.97
C LEU A 34 3.35 3.85 -21.94
N VAL A 35 2.71 2.71 -21.74
CA VAL A 35 2.76 1.55 -22.64
C VAL A 35 1.35 1.14 -23.01
N GLU A 36 1.15 0.87 -24.29
CA GLU A 36 -0.05 0.23 -24.83
C GLU A 36 0.18 -1.27 -24.94
N PHE A 37 -0.85 -2.07 -24.60
CA PHE A 37 -0.79 -3.52 -24.66
C PHE A 37 -2.18 -4.11 -24.90
N GLU A 38 -2.22 -5.39 -25.31
CA GLU A 38 -3.44 -6.15 -25.57
C GLU A 38 -3.64 -7.23 -24.49
N SER A 39 -4.88 -7.64 -24.25
CA SER A 39 -5.22 -8.74 -23.34
C SER A 39 -6.40 -9.54 -23.87
N GLU A 40 -6.33 -10.87 -23.81
CA GLU A 40 -7.45 -11.75 -24.18
C GLU A 40 -8.70 -11.52 -23.31
N ASP A 41 -8.51 -11.07 -22.07
CA ASP A 41 -9.60 -10.71 -21.17
C ASP A 41 -10.36 -9.45 -21.62
N TYR A 42 -9.73 -8.61 -22.46
CA TYR A 42 -10.25 -7.33 -22.95
C TYR A 42 -9.95 -7.16 -24.46
N PRO A 43 -10.50 -8.00 -25.34
CA PRO A 43 -10.08 -8.10 -26.73
C PRO A 43 -10.46 -6.88 -27.59
N ASP A 44 -11.47 -6.12 -27.17
CA ASP A 44 -11.98 -4.95 -27.88
C ASP A 44 -11.54 -3.62 -27.24
N GLU A 45 -10.66 -3.67 -26.23
CA GLU A 45 -10.21 -2.49 -25.48
C GLU A 45 -8.75 -2.12 -25.80
N ARG A 46 -8.50 -0.81 -25.83
CA ARG A 46 -7.15 -0.26 -25.91
C ARG A 46 -6.61 -0.01 -24.51
N LEU A 47 -5.81 -0.95 -23.99
CA LEU A 47 -5.24 -0.85 -22.65
C LEU A 47 -3.99 0.02 -22.64
N MET A 48 -3.94 0.97 -21.70
CA MET A 48 -2.77 1.82 -21.44
C MET A 48 -2.34 1.69 -19.99
N ALA A 49 -1.08 1.31 -19.76
CA ALA A 49 -0.45 1.33 -18.45
C ALA A 49 0.47 2.55 -18.33
N CYS A 50 0.42 3.24 -17.20
CA CYS A 50 1.32 4.35 -16.88
C CYS A 50 2.18 4.00 -15.66
N ARG A 51 3.51 3.99 -15.82
CA ARG A 51 4.47 3.83 -14.73
C ARG A 51 4.73 5.18 -14.08
N ASN A 52 4.12 5.43 -12.93
CA ASN A 52 4.37 6.67 -12.18
C ASN A 52 5.44 6.47 -11.08
N PRO A 53 6.70 6.92 -11.27
CA PRO A 53 7.76 6.74 -10.28
C PRO A 53 7.49 7.51 -8.97
N LEU A 54 6.77 8.63 -9.04
CA LEU A 54 6.41 9.43 -7.86
C LEU A 54 5.38 8.70 -6.98
N ILE A 55 4.44 7.97 -7.60
CA ILE A 55 3.47 7.14 -6.87
C ILE A 55 4.19 5.97 -6.19
N ALA A 56 5.15 5.32 -6.85
CA ALA A 56 5.92 4.23 -6.23
C ALA A 56 6.66 4.71 -4.97
N ALA A 57 7.39 5.82 -5.06
CA ALA A 57 8.10 6.41 -3.92
C ALA A 57 7.15 6.84 -2.78
N LYS A 58 6.00 7.43 -3.12
CA LYS A 58 4.96 7.80 -2.15
C LYS A 58 4.40 6.55 -1.45
N ASN A 59 4.09 5.51 -2.20
CA ASN A 59 3.57 4.26 -1.67
C ASN A 59 4.59 3.57 -0.75
N GLN A 60 5.88 3.61 -1.09
CA GLN A 60 6.95 3.09 -0.23
C GLN A 60 7.00 3.83 1.10
N LYS A 61 6.98 5.17 1.08
CA LYS A 61 6.96 5.99 2.31
C LYS A 61 5.72 5.73 3.16
N GLN A 62 4.55 5.65 2.54
CA GLN A 62 3.31 5.34 3.24
C GLN A 62 3.32 3.93 3.85
N ARG A 63 3.84 2.95 3.12
CA ARG A 63 4.00 1.58 3.60
C ARG A 63 4.88 1.55 4.84
N GLU A 64 6.06 2.18 4.78
CA GLU A 64 6.98 2.25 5.93
C GLU A 64 6.31 2.87 7.16
N ALA A 65 5.58 3.97 6.98
CA ALA A 65 4.83 4.59 8.08
C ALA A 65 3.77 3.65 8.68
N LEU A 66 3.04 2.89 7.86
CA LEU A 66 2.06 1.92 8.34
C LEU A 66 2.72 0.74 9.08
N LEU A 67 3.88 0.27 8.61
CA LEU A 67 4.64 -0.79 9.27
C LEU A 67 5.12 -0.33 10.65
N GLN A 68 5.67 0.88 10.76
CA GLN A 68 6.11 1.45 12.04
C GLN A 68 4.96 1.57 13.05
N ILE A 69 3.81 2.11 12.62
CA ILE A 69 2.62 2.22 13.49
C ILE A 69 2.17 0.84 13.97
N ALA A 70 2.20 -0.17 13.11
CA ALA A 70 1.82 -1.52 13.50
C ALA A 70 2.80 -2.16 14.49
N GLU A 71 4.10 -1.92 14.31
CA GLU A 71 5.15 -2.42 15.19
C GLU A 71 5.07 -1.82 16.59
N GLU A 72 4.74 -0.54 16.70
CA GLU A 72 4.41 0.05 18.01
C GLU A 72 3.26 -0.69 18.71
N GLN A 73 2.24 -1.12 17.96
CA GLN A 73 1.15 -1.92 18.52
C GLN A 73 1.59 -3.34 18.88
N PHE A 74 2.47 -3.96 18.08
CA PHE A 74 3.07 -5.24 18.39
C PHE A 74 3.90 -5.18 19.68
N GLU A 75 4.67 -4.12 19.88
CA GLU A 75 5.41 -3.91 21.12
C GLU A 75 4.49 -3.78 22.34
N LEU A 76 3.33 -3.15 22.21
CA LEU A 76 2.33 -3.12 23.28
C LEU A 76 1.78 -4.52 23.59
N ILE A 77 1.59 -5.37 22.57
CA ILE A 77 1.18 -6.77 22.76
C ILE A 77 2.29 -7.56 23.46
N ILE A 78 3.54 -7.43 23.02
CA ILE A 78 4.72 -8.08 23.63
C ILE A 78 4.86 -7.65 25.09
N LYS A 79 4.74 -6.36 25.39
CA LYS A 79 4.72 -5.84 26.76
C LYS A 79 3.57 -6.45 27.57
N ALA A 80 2.38 -6.61 27.00
CA ALA A 80 1.25 -7.23 27.69
C ALA A 80 1.48 -8.72 28.00
N ILE A 81 2.21 -9.44 27.14
CA ILE A 81 2.62 -10.84 27.36
C ILE A 81 3.65 -10.94 28.49
N LYS A 82 4.63 -10.01 28.56
CA LYS A 82 5.74 -10.03 29.52
C LYS A 82 5.40 -9.52 30.93
N ARG A 83 4.21 -8.98 31.18
CA ARG A 83 3.80 -8.45 32.50
C ARG A 83 3.78 -9.55 33.57
N GLU A 84 4.27 -9.26 34.77
CA GLU A 84 4.23 -10.19 35.90
C GLU A 84 2.80 -10.52 36.37
N LYS A 85 1.94 -9.50 36.45
CA LYS A 85 0.53 -9.65 36.87
C LYS A 85 -0.41 -9.49 35.67
N ARG A 86 -1.40 -10.39 35.59
CA ARG A 86 -2.43 -10.41 34.52
C ARG A 86 -1.83 -10.39 33.11
N ALA A 87 -0.75 -11.16 32.92
CA ALA A 87 -0.09 -11.31 31.63
C ALA A 87 -1.06 -11.86 30.57
N LEU A 88 -0.91 -11.42 29.32
CA LEU A 88 -1.59 -12.01 28.19
C LEU A 88 -0.98 -13.39 27.89
N LYS A 89 -1.75 -14.46 28.09
CA LYS A 89 -1.33 -15.85 27.88
C LYS A 89 -2.30 -16.57 26.96
N GLY A 90 -1.78 -17.57 26.25
CA GLY A 90 -2.52 -18.41 25.31
C GLY A 90 -2.41 -17.91 23.89
N ALA A 91 -2.08 -18.82 22.97
CA ALA A 91 -1.84 -18.52 21.57
C ALA A 91 -3.05 -17.84 20.92
N ASP A 92 -4.28 -18.32 21.20
CA ASP A 92 -5.51 -17.77 20.61
C ASP A 92 -5.74 -16.30 20.99
N LYS A 93 -5.53 -15.95 22.26
CA LYS A 93 -5.73 -14.59 22.76
C LYS A 93 -4.69 -13.63 22.19
N ILE A 94 -3.46 -14.09 22.03
CA ILE A 94 -2.37 -13.34 21.40
C ILE A 94 -2.67 -13.16 19.90
N ALA A 95 -3.01 -14.24 19.21
CA ALA A 95 -3.35 -14.24 17.79
C ALA A 95 -4.52 -13.30 17.47
N LEU A 96 -5.57 -13.29 18.30
CA LEU A 96 -6.70 -12.37 18.12
C LEU A 96 -6.28 -10.90 18.20
N ARG A 97 -5.34 -10.55 19.09
CA ARG A 97 -4.85 -9.15 19.18
C ARG A 97 -3.95 -8.80 18.01
N VAL A 98 -3.06 -9.70 17.62
CA VAL A 98 -2.17 -9.54 16.47
C VAL A 98 -2.99 -9.39 15.18
N ALA A 99 -4.00 -10.25 14.97
CA ALA A 99 -4.89 -10.20 13.81
C ALA A 99 -5.67 -8.88 13.71
N LYS A 100 -6.09 -8.28 14.84
CA LYS A 100 -6.74 -6.96 14.85
C LYS A 100 -5.85 -5.85 14.30
N VAL A 101 -4.57 -5.84 14.71
CA VAL A 101 -3.58 -4.86 14.21
C VAL A 101 -3.38 -5.06 12.70
N LEU A 102 -3.17 -6.30 12.27
CA LEU A 102 -2.91 -6.65 10.88
C LEU A 102 -4.08 -6.32 9.95
N ASN A 103 -5.31 -6.60 10.38
CA ASN A 103 -6.50 -6.31 9.59
C ASN A 103 -6.78 -4.81 9.50
N LYS A 104 -6.46 -4.03 10.55
CA LYS A 104 -6.62 -2.58 10.56
C LYS A 104 -5.74 -1.91 9.50
N TYR A 105 -4.49 -2.35 9.37
CA TYR A 105 -3.51 -1.71 8.47
C TYR A 105 -3.29 -2.44 7.15
N LYS A 106 -3.89 -3.64 6.95
CA LYS A 106 -3.78 -4.44 5.71
C LYS A 106 -2.35 -4.81 5.33
N ILE A 107 -1.49 -5.04 6.33
CA ILE A 107 -0.05 -5.32 6.20
C ILE A 107 0.31 -6.81 6.38
N ASN A 108 -0.68 -7.69 6.42
CA ASN A 108 -0.49 -9.12 6.73
C ASN A 108 0.59 -9.80 5.91
N LYS A 109 0.65 -9.48 4.61
CA LYS A 109 1.60 -10.09 3.69
C LYS A 109 3.07 -9.75 3.98
N TYR A 110 3.35 -8.67 4.72
CA TYR A 110 4.70 -8.16 4.96
C TYR A 110 5.40 -8.77 6.18
N TYR A 111 4.75 -9.67 6.93
CA TYR A 111 5.33 -10.24 8.14
C TYR A 111 5.37 -11.77 8.13
N ASN A 112 6.44 -12.31 8.71
CA ASN A 112 6.45 -13.64 9.32
C ASN A 112 6.09 -13.47 10.79
N LEU A 113 5.12 -14.25 11.28
CA LEU A 113 4.64 -14.16 12.65
C LEU A 113 4.84 -15.50 13.34
N ASN A 114 5.39 -15.48 14.54
CA ASN A 114 5.46 -16.64 15.41
C ASN A 114 4.72 -16.32 16.71
N ILE A 115 3.61 -17.04 16.92
CA ILE A 115 2.76 -16.88 18.09
C ILE A 115 2.77 -18.20 18.84
N THR A 116 3.12 -18.14 20.13
CA THR A 116 3.11 -19.28 21.04
C THR A 116 2.19 -18.98 22.22
N ASN A 117 2.01 -19.95 23.12
CA ASN A 117 1.21 -19.74 24.33
C ASN A 117 1.78 -18.68 25.29
N LEU A 118 3.07 -18.36 25.15
CA LEU A 118 3.81 -17.49 26.07
C LEU A 118 4.56 -16.36 25.37
N GLY A 119 4.42 -16.22 24.06
CA GLY A 119 5.27 -15.34 23.28
C GLY A 119 4.69 -14.96 21.93
N PHE A 120 5.18 -13.85 21.43
CA PHE A 120 4.91 -13.34 20.10
C PHE A 120 6.20 -12.71 19.56
N THR A 121 6.61 -13.12 18.37
CA THR A 121 7.68 -12.48 17.61
C THR A 121 7.22 -12.26 16.17
N TYR A 122 7.85 -11.28 15.52
CA TYR A 122 7.55 -10.93 14.13
C TYR A 122 8.85 -10.58 13.40
N GLU A 123 8.85 -10.78 12.09
CA GLU A 123 9.96 -10.42 11.20
C GLU A 123 9.39 -9.83 9.90
N ARG A 124 10.00 -8.75 9.42
CA ARG A 124 9.64 -8.10 8.16
C ARG A 124 10.11 -8.95 6.98
N LYS A 125 9.25 -9.15 5.98
CA LYS A 125 9.60 -9.76 4.69
C LYS A 125 10.09 -8.68 3.74
N GLN A 126 11.39 -8.37 3.78
CA GLN A 126 11.94 -7.24 3.02
C GLN A 126 11.71 -7.36 1.51
N ASP A 127 11.82 -8.57 0.96
CA ASP A 127 11.54 -8.84 -0.46
C ASP A 127 10.16 -8.38 -0.90
N LEU A 128 9.15 -8.44 -0.03
CA LEU A 128 7.79 -7.99 -0.33
C LEU A 128 7.57 -6.51 -0.02
N ILE A 129 8.38 -5.93 0.86
CA ILE A 129 8.28 -4.52 1.26
C ILE A 129 8.94 -3.63 0.21
N GLU A 130 10.00 -4.11 -0.46
CA GLU A 130 10.75 -3.38 -1.48
C GLU A 130 10.15 -3.45 -2.89
N GLN A 131 9.15 -4.32 -3.11
CA GLN A 131 8.31 -4.36 -4.32
C GLN A 131 7.33 -3.19 -4.39
#